data_AF-A0A6J7ZMU1-F1
#
_entry.id   AF-A0A6J7ZMU1-F1
#
_cell.length_a   1.000
_cell.length_b   1.000
_cell.length_c   1.000
_cell.angle_alpha   90.00
_cell.angle_beta   90.00
_cell.angle_gamma   90.00
#
_symmetry.space_group_name_H-M   'P 1'
#
loop_
_entity.id
_entity.type
_entity.pdbx_description
1 polymer ?
#
loop_
_entity_poly.entity_id
_entity_poly.type
_entity_poly.pdbx_seq_one_letter_code
_entity_poly.pdbx_strand_id
1 'polypeptide(L)' 'MNVTDIRNQVKQYVDQLSPEKLRVAADFLSYLAERESQEATEELLKISGFKESFEKGKEDVLEDRLISVDKLKRKY' A
#
# COMPACT_ATOMS: atom_id res chain seq x y z
N MET A 1 -19.69 2.84 16.21
CA MET A 1 -18.80 4.02 16.09
C MET A 1 -18.47 4.18 14.62
N ASN A 2 -18.64 5.37 14.03
CA ASN A 2 -18.27 5.58 12.63
C ASN A 2 -16.75 5.80 12.51
N VAL A 3 -16.20 5.78 11.29
CA VAL A 3 -14.75 5.93 11.05
C VAL A 3 -14.22 7.28 11.56
N THR A 4 -15.02 8.34 11.45
CA THR A 4 -14.67 9.68 11.94
C THR A 4 -14.56 9.70 13.46
N ASP A 5 -15.47 9.04 14.17
CA ASP A 5 -15.48 8.93 15.63
C ASP A 5 -14.23 8.19 16.13
N ILE A 6 -13.89 7.06 15.49
CA ILE A 6 -12.68 6.28 15.80
C ILE A 6 -11.43 7.13 15.60
N ARG A 7 -11.35 7.83 14.45
CA ARG A 7 -10.20 8.69 14.14
C ARG A 7 -10.04 9.82 15.16
N ASN A 8 -11.14 10.42 15.60
CA ASN A 8 -11.11 11.48 16.61
C ASN A 8 -10.70 10.95 17.97
N GLN A 9 -11.19 9.77 18.36
CA GLN A 9 -10.81 9.12 19.60
C GLN A 9 -9.32 8.76 19.63
N VAL A 10 -8.77 8.24 18.53
CA VAL A 10 -7.33 7.94 18.43
C VAL A 10 -6.49 9.22 18.59
N LYS A 11 -6.86 10.32 17.92
CA LYS A 11 -6.18 11.62 18.09
C LYS A 11 -6.19 12.09 19.54
N GLN A 12 -7.36 12.04 20.19
CA GLN A 12 -7.48 12.44 21.59
C GLN A 12 -6.58 11.62 22.53
N TYR A 13 -6.43 10.32 22.29
CA TYR A 13 -5.50 9.52 23.07
C TYR A 13 -4.05 9.91 22.81
N VAL A 14 -3.66 10.09 21.55
CA VAL A 14 -2.30 10.51 21.17
C VAL A 14 -1.93 11.85 21.84
N ASP A 15 -2.84 12.82 21.86
CA ASP A 15 -2.63 14.15 22.46
C ASP A 15 -2.42 14.10 24.00
N GLN A 16 -2.86 13.03 24.66
CA GLN A 16 -2.77 12.85 26.12
C GLN A 16 -1.55 12.03 26.56
N LEU A 17 -0.79 11.45 25.62
CA LEU A 17 0.34 10.59 25.96
C LEU A 17 1.55 11.41 26.44
N SER A 18 2.31 10.84 27.37
CA SER A 18 3.65 11.35 27.69
C SER A 18 4.60 11.17 26.50
N PRO A 19 5.68 11.97 26.40
CA PRO A 19 6.62 11.89 25.27
C PRO A 19 7.19 10.48 25.01
N GLU A 20 7.45 9.72 26.07
CA GLU A 20 7.95 8.34 25.98
C GLU A 20 6.91 7.39 25.37
N LYS A 21 5.65 7.50 25.80
CA LYS A 21 4.56 6.69 25.26
C LYS A 21 4.17 7.11 23.85
N LEU A 22 4.34 8.38 23.53
CA LEU A 22 4.10 8.92 22.18
C LEU A 22 5.06 8.30 21.16
N ARG A 23 6.33 8.05 21.54
CA ARG A 23 7.28 7.32 20.69
C ARG A 23 6.81 5.90 20.38
N VAL A 24 6.39 5.16 21.40
CA VAL A 24 5.85 3.80 21.21
C VAL A 24 4.59 3.81 20.33
N ALA A 25 3.70 4.78 20.53
CA ALA A 25 2.52 4.95 19.70
C ALA A 25 2.89 5.28 18.23
N ALA A 26 3.89 6.13 18.01
CA ALA A 26 4.37 6.47 16.67
C ALA A 26 4.97 5.27 15.94
N ASP A 27 5.76 4.44 16.63
CA ASP A 27 6.33 3.22 16.05
C ASP A 27 5.23 2.24 15.65
N PHE A 28 4.24 2.03 16.54
CA PHE A 28 3.14 1.11 16.26
C PHE A 28 2.20 1.61 15.14
N LEU A 29 1.88 2.91 15.12
CA LEU A 29 1.07 3.50 14.05
C LEU A 29 1.80 3.43 12.69
N SER A 30 3.12 3.64 12.68
CA SER A 30 3.95 3.45 11.47
C SER A 30 3.89 2.00 10.98
N TYR A 31 4.06 1.04 11.88
CA TYR A 31 3.92 -0.38 11.55
C TYR A 31 2.54 -0.72 10.95
N LEU A 32 1.45 -0.20 11.51
CA LEU A 32 0.10 -0.44 10.98
C LEU A 32 -0.06 0.16 9.58
N ALA A 33 0.42 1.38 9.35
CA ALA A 33 0.36 2.03 8.05
C ALA A 33 1.18 1.28 6.99
N GLU A 34 2.37 0.79 7.36
CA GLU A 34 3.19 -0.04 6.48
C GLU A 34 2.51 -1.37 6.17
N ARG A 35 1.93 -2.03 7.18
CA ARG A 35 1.22 -3.31 6.98
C ARG A 35 -0.02 -3.18 6.12
N GLU A 36 -0.81 -2.12 6.29
CA GLU A 36 -1.95 -1.84 5.41
C GLU A 36 -1.50 -1.67 3.96
N SER A 37 -0.36 -1.02 3.72
CA SER A 37 0.25 -0.94 2.38
C SER A 37 0.82 -2.28 1.88
N GLN A 38 1.34 -3.12 2.78
CA GLN A 38 1.93 -4.42 2.44
C GLN A 38 0.87 -5.48 2.18
N GLU A 39 -0.27 -5.51 2.87
CA GLU A 39 -1.36 -6.46 2.61
C GLU A 39 -1.83 -6.38 1.15
N ALA A 40 -1.99 -5.16 0.61
CA ALA A 40 -2.31 -4.95 -0.80
C ALA A 40 -1.22 -5.47 -1.76
N THR A 41 0.03 -5.57 -1.30
CA THR A 41 1.18 -6.09 -2.06
C THR A 41 1.33 -7.61 -1.90
N GLU A 42 1.00 -8.17 -0.74
CA GLU A 42 1.01 -9.61 -0.47
C GLU A 42 -0.07 -10.35 -1.27
N GLU A 43 -1.20 -9.72 -1.54
CA GLU A 43 -2.22 -10.25 -2.46
C GLU A 43 -1.65 -10.52 -3.85
N LEU A 44 -0.77 -9.64 -4.36
CA LEU A 44 -0.12 -9.84 -5.65
C LEU A 44 0.80 -11.06 -5.64
N LEU A 45 1.46 -11.35 -4.51
CA LEU A 45 2.30 -12.53 -4.35
C LEU A 45 1.52 -13.85 -4.35
N LYS A 46 0.21 -13.81 -4.07
CA LYS A 46 -0.68 -14.98 -4.16
C LYS A 46 -1.12 -15.28 -5.59
N ILE A 47 -0.95 -14.34 -6.52
CA ILE A 47 -1.27 -14.55 -7.93
C ILE A 47 -0.19 -15.45 -8.55
N SER A 48 -0.59 -16.63 -9.00
CA SER A 48 0.32 -17.58 -9.65
C SER A 48 1.00 -16.94 -10.87
N GLY A 49 2.33 -17.03 -10.93
CA GLY A 49 3.12 -16.48 -12.04
C GLY A 49 3.30 -14.95 -12.02
N PHE A 50 2.86 -14.26 -10.96
CA PHE A 50 2.94 -12.80 -10.89
C PHE A 50 4.37 -12.29 -10.86
N LYS A 51 5.26 -12.92 -10.06
CA LYS A 51 6.65 -12.47 -9.95
C LYS A 51 7.36 -12.53 -11.30
N GLU A 52 7.19 -13.62 -12.03
CA GLU A 52 7.76 -13.83 -13.34
C GLU A 52 7.19 -12.84 -14.36
N SER A 53 5.88 -12.61 -14.33
CA SER A 53 5.21 -11.64 -15.21
C SER A 53 5.64 -10.20 -14.89
N PHE A 54 5.87 -9.87 -13.62
CA PHE A 54 6.31 -8.57 -13.16
C PHE A 54 7.74 -8.26 -13.59
N GLU A 55 8.68 -9.20 -13.41
CA GLU A 55 10.05 -9.03 -13.88
C GLU A 55 10.11 -8.92 -15.41
N LYS A 56 9.34 -9.73 -16.14
CA LYS A 56 9.23 -9.60 -17.59
C LYS A 56 8.68 -8.23 -18.01
N GLY A 57 7.68 -7.71 -17.31
CA GLY A 57 7.15 -6.36 -17.56
C GLY A 57 8.20 -5.26 -17.35
N LYS A 58 9.10 -5.42 -16.37
CA LYS A 58 10.22 -4.48 -16.16
C LYS A 58 11.22 -4.54 -17.32
N GLU A 59 11.54 -5.74 -17.80
CA GLU A 59 12.37 -5.91 -19.00
C GLU A 59 11.71 -5.28 -20.24
N ASP A 60 10.40 -5.47 -20.42
CA ASP A 60 9.64 -4.87 -21.50
C ASP A 60 9.70 -3.33 -21.47
N VAL A 61 9.68 -2.71 -20.28
CA VAL A 61 9.86 -1.26 -20.13
C VAL A 61 11.28 -0.82 -20.50
N LEU A 62 12.30 -1.55 -20.05
CA LEU A 62 13.70 -1.22 -20.35
C LEU A 62 14.03 -1.35 -21.84
N GLU A 63 13.38 -2.29 -22.52
CA GLU A 63 13.58 -2.56 -23.95
C GLU A 63 12.57 -1.84 -24.86
N ASP A 64 11.79 -0.89 -24.31
CA ASP A 64 10.77 -0.11 -25.03
C ASP A 64 9.73 -0.99 -25.77
N ARG A 65 9.45 -2.18 -25.24
CA ARG A 65 8.40 -3.11 -25.72
C ARG A 65 7.04 -2.71 -25.14
N LEU A 66 6.69 -1.43 -25.29
CA LEU A 66 5.49 -0.83 -24.75
C LEU A 66 4.47 -0.54 -25.86
N ILE A 67 3.18 -0.56 -25.50
CA ILE A 67 2.11 -0.11 -26.36
C ILE A 67 1.48 1.15 -25.78
N SER A 68 1.38 2.19 -26.59
CA SER A 68 0.73 3.43 -26.19
C SER A 68 -0.78 3.24 -26.06
N VAL A 69 -1.39 3.99 -25.16
CA VAL A 69 -2.81 3.81 -24.79
C VAL A 69 -3.75 3.99 -25.99
N ASP A 70 -3.42 4.89 -26.91
CA ASP A 70 -4.14 5.15 -28.17
C ASP A 70 -4.12 3.96 -29.15
N LYS A 71 -3.14 3.06 -29.02
CA LYS A 71 -3.00 1.86 -29.87
C LYS A 71 -3.62 0.61 -29.26
N LEU A 72 -4.13 0.68 -28.02
CA LEU A 72 -4.80 -0.44 -27.37
C LEU A 72 -6.16 -0.71 -28.05
N LYS A 73 -6.27 -1.85 -28.74
CA LYS A 73 -7.56 -2.33 -29.25
C LYS A 73 -8.42 -2.84 -28.09
N ARG A 74 -9.28 -1.99 -27.54
CA ARG A 74 -10.27 -2.37 -26.53
C ARG A 74 -11.46 -3.02 -27.22
N LYS A 75 -11.81 -4.24 -26.81
CA LYS A 75 -13.04 -4.90 -27.24
C LYS A 75 -14.17 -4.37 -26.34
N TYR A 76 -15.06 -3.56 -26.91
CA TYR A 76 -16.31 -3.15 -26.25
C TYR A 76 -17.37 -4.24 -26.40
#